data_AF-A0A924PUE9-F1
#
_entry.id   AF-A0A924PUE9-F1
#
_cell.length_a   1.000
_cell.length_b   1.000
_cell.length_c   1.000
_cell.angle_alpha   90.00
_cell.angle_beta   90.00
_cell.angle_gamma   90.00
#
_symmetry.space_group_name_H-M   'P 1'
#
loop_
_entity.id
_entity.type
_entity.pdbx_description
1 polymer ?
#
loop_
_entity_poly.entity_id
_entity_poly.type
_entity_poly.pdbx_seq_one_letter_code
_entity_poly.pdbx_strand_id
1 'polypeptide(L)' 'MTLKEQITEDMKTAMRAKDSARLGTIRLLLAACKQREVDERVVLDDAAVIGL' A
#
# COMPACT_ATOMS: atom_id res chain seq x y z
N MET A 1 6.33 -12.54 4.08
CA MET A 1 6.23 -11.11 3.72
C MET A 1 5.14 -11.03 2.66
N THR A 2 4.03 -10.39 2.97
CA THR A 2 2.94 -10.16 2.01
C THR A 2 3.30 -8.99 1.08
N LEU A 3 2.63 -8.87 -0.05
CA LEU A 3 2.81 -7.74 -0.97
C LEU A 3 2.51 -6.41 -0.27
N LYS A 4 1.48 -6.37 0.58
CA LYS A 4 1.14 -5.18 1.37
C LYS A 4 2.24 -4.79 2.37
N GLU A 5 2.89 -5.77 3.00
CA GLU A 5 4.06 -5.53 3.86
C GLU A 5 5.23 -4.95 3.04
N GLN A 6 5.48 -5.48 1.85
CA GLN A 6 6.52 -4.95 0.95
C GLN A 6 6.25 -3.51 0.54
N ILE A 7 5.02 -3.19 0.13
CA ILE A 7 4.60 -1.82 -0.23
C ILE A 7 4.78 -0.87 0.98
N THR A 8 4.53 -1.34 2.19
CA THR A 8 4.73 -0.56 3.42
C THR A 8 6.22 -0.28 3.68
N GLU A 9 7.11 -1.22 3.41
CA GLU A 9 8.55 -0.99 3.48
C GLU A 9 9.05 -0.05 2.38
N ASP A 10 8.50 -0.15 1.18
CA ASP A 10 8.78 0.78 0.07
C ASP A 10 8.35 2.21 0.41
N MET A 11 7.23 2.39 1.13
CA MET A 11 6.81 3.70 1.63
C MET A 11 7.88 4.29 2.56
N LYS A 12 8.41 3.49 3.49
CA LYS A 12 9.46 3.95 4.42
C LYS A 12 10.74 4.29 3.67
N THR A 13 11.09 3.50 2.66
CA THR A 13 12.24 3.77 1.79
C THR A 13 12.07 5.08 1.01
N ALA A 14 10.91 5.30 0.38
CA ALA A 14 10.59 6.54 -0.32
C ALA A 14 10.60 7.77 0.61
N MET A 15 10.10 7.61 1.84
CA MET A 15 10.16 8.66 2.87
C MET A 15 11.61 9.03 3.24
N ARG A 16 12.48 8.04 3.46
CA ARG A 16 13.91 8.27 3.76
C ARG A 16 14.65 8.92 2.59
N ALA A 17 14.34 8.52 1.36
CA ALA A 17 14.91 9.07 0.14
C ALA A 17 14.37 10.47 -0.21
N LYS A 18 13.30 10.94 0.48
CA LYS A 18 12.56 12.17 0.16
C LYS A 18 12.02 12.18 -1.29
N ASP A 19 11.70 11.01 -1.81
CA ASP A 19 11.10 10.84 -3.14
C ASP A 19 9.59 11.11 -3.04
N SER A 20 9.20 12.37 -3.24
CA SER A 20 7.83 12.84 -3.07
C SER A 20 6.86 12.21 -4.06
N ALA A 21 7.30 11.98 -5.31
CA ALA A 21 6.49 11.37 -6.34
C ALA A 21 6.16 9.91 -5.99
N ARG A 22 7.19 9.10 -5.68
CA ARG A 22 7.00 7.71 -5.28
C ARG A 22 6.21 7.59 -3.98
N LEU A 23 6.51 8.44 -2.99
CA LEU A 23 5.81 8.45 -1.70
C LEU A 23 4.32 8.77 -1.84
N GLY A 24 3.97 9.72 -2.71
CA GLY A 24 2.58 10.07 -3.00
C GLY A 24 1.80 8.88 -3.57
N THR A 25 2.36 8.23 -4.60
CA THR A 25 1.75 7.05 -5.23
C THR A 25 1.56 5.90 -4.24
N ILE A 26 2.58 5.58 -3.44
CA ILE A 26 2.49 4.49 -2.46
C ILE A 26 1.43 4.79 -1.39
N ARG A 27 1.32 6.04 -0.93
CA ARG A 27 0.30 6.42 0.06
C ARG A 27 -1.11 6.29 -0.48
N LEU A 28 -1.33 6.65 -1.75
CA LEU A 28 -2.63 6.48 -2.40
C LEU A 28 -3.00 5.00 -2.52
N LEU A 29 -2.06 4.15 -2.93
CA LEU A 29 -2.27 2.71 -2.99
C LEU A 29 -2.62 2.12 -1.61
N LEU A 30 -1.84 2.45 -0.56
CA LEU A 30 -2.11 1.98 0.80
C LEU A 30 -3.46 2.48 1.34
N ALA A 31 -3.88 3.70 0.97
CA ALA A 31 -5.19 4.22 1.31
C ALA A 31 -6.32 3.43 0.62
N ALA A 32 -6.17 3.09 -0.66
CA ALA A 32 -7.13 2.25 -1.38
C ALA A 32 -7.22 0.84 -0.78
N CYS A 33 -6.09 0.22 -0.42
CA CYS A 33 -6.08 -1.04 0.32
C CYS A 33 -6.90 -0.93 1.61
N LYS A 34 -6.62 0.10 2.43
CA LYS A 34 -7.30 0.31 3.70
C LYS A 34 -8.80 0.56 3.52
N GLN A 35 -9.19 1.35 2.51
CA GLN A 35 -10.58 1.63 2.20
C GLN A 35 -11.34 0.32 1.94
N ARG A 36 -10.80 -0.54 1.08
CA ARG A 36 -11.42 -1.82 0.73
C ARG A 36 -11.53 -2.78 1.92
N GLU A 37 -10.48 -2.87 2.75
CA GLU A 37 -10.50 -3.68 3.98
C GLU A 37 -11.58 -3.21 4.96
N VAL A 38 -11.76 -1.89 5.10
CA VAL A 38 -12.78 -1.31 6.00
C VAL A 38 -14.18 -1.53 5.45
N ASP A 39 -14.37 -1.29 4.15
CA ASP A 39 -15.67 -1.38 3.48
C ASP A 39 -16.18 -2.82 3.43
N GLU A 40 -15.31 -3.76 3.03
CA GLU A 40 -15.66 -5.17 2.88
C GLU A 40 -15.46 -5.98 4.18
N ARG A 41 -14.81 -5.41 5.21
CA ARG A 41 -14.42 -6.09 6.45
C ARG A 41 -13.58 -7.34 6.21
N VAL A 42 -12.67 -7.26 5.25
CA VAL A 42 -11.73 -8.34 4.88
C VAL A 42 -10.29 -7.91 5.13
N VAL A 43 -9.39 -8.89 5.13
CA VAL A 43 -7.95 -8.65 5.00
C VAL A 43 -7.58 -8.96 3.56
N LEU A 44 -6.90 -8.03 2.88
CA LEU A 44 -6.50 -8.24 1.50
C LEU A 44 -5.35 -9.26 1.42
N ASP A 45 -5.50 -10.24 0.54
CA ASP A 45 -4.40 -11.07 0.09
C ASP A 45 -3.65 -10.38 -1.07
N ASP A 46 -2.56 -10.99 -1.51
CA ASP A 46 -1.71 -10.43 -2.56
C ASP A 46 -2.47 -10.27 -3.89
N ALA A 47 -3.41 -11.17 -4.19
CA ALA A 47 -4.22 -11.08 -5.41
C ALA A 47 -5.17 -9.86 -5.37
N ALA A 48 -5.80 -9.62 -4.22
CA ALA A 48 -6.68 -8.48 -4.04
C ALA A 48 -5.92 -7.15 -4.06
N VAL A 49 -4.66 -7.12 -3.59
CA VAL A 49 -3.77 -5.96 -3.71
C VAL A 49 -3.35 -5.70 -5.15
N ILE A 50 -3.07 -6.73 -5.94
CA ILE A 50 -2.73 -6.60 -7.38
C ILE A 50 -3.92 -6.08 -8.20
N GLY A 51 -5.15 -6.37 -7.76
CA GLY A 51 -6.38 -5.96 -8.45
C GLY A 51 -6.93 -4.58 -8.08
N LEU A 52 -6.20 -3.77 -7.30
CA LEU A 52 -6.55 -2.37 -6.98
C LEU A 52 -6.16 -1.41 -8.11
#